data_AF-X8BF86-F1
#
_entry.id   AF-X8BF86-F1
#
_cell.length_a   1.000
_cell.length_b   1.000
_cell.length_c   1.000
_cell.angle_alpha   90.00
_cell.angle_beta   90.00
_cell.angle_gamma   90.00
#
_symmetry.space_group_name_H-M   'P 1'
#
loop_
_entity.id
_entity.type
_entity.pdbx_description
1 polymer ?
#
loop_
_entity_poly.entity_id
_entity_poly.type
_entity_poly.pdbx_seq_one_letter_code
_entity_poly.pdbx_strand_id
1 'polypeptide(L)'
;MRGERRAHIGAGTTGAGSALWVEVREVVEPDPTDETRELAAEYKKLLLAMLQRREAWELVDMVNRLTDPSALADMAGYASYLGGIQKRQLLETEDVAERLRVLIKWTGDHLAEVEVNDKIAEDVRAGMEKQQKEFLLRQQLAAIRKELGEEGAAGSSADYRARVEAADLPEQVREAALREVGKLERASEQSRKAAGSAPGWIPCSTCPGTCAPRIRPT
;
A
#
# COMPACT_ATOMS: atom_id res chain seq x y z
N MET A 1 -22.92 27.31 18.61
CA MET A 1 -22.33 28.66 18.64
C MET A 1 -21.67 28.91 17.29
N ARG A 2 -21.74 30.13 16.77
CA ARG A 2 -21.12 30.55 15.49
C ARG A 2 -20.05 31.59 15.82
N GLY A 3 -18.84 31.42 15.31
CA GLY A 3 -17.79 32.44 15.42
C GLY A 3 -18.10 33.61 14.49
N GLU A 4 -17.85 34.83 14.96
CA GLU A 4 -18.10 36.05 14.17
C GLU A 4 -16.80 36.76 13.82
N ARG A 5 -16.04 37.20 14.83
CA ARG A 5 -14.79 37.96 14.65
C ARG A 5 -13.78 37.62 15.74
N ARG A 6 -12.51 37.90 15.44
CA ARG A 6 -11.42 37.88 16.43
C ARG A 6 -11.47 39.12 17.29
N ALA A 7 -11.11 38.95 18.56
CA ALA A 7 -11.01 40.06 19.49
C ALA A 7 -10.00 39.78 20.60
N HIS A 8 -9.37 40.85 21.08
CA HIS A 8 -8.53 40.80 22.26
C HIS A 8 -9.37 40.86 23.52
N ILE A 9 -9.10 39.93 24.42
CA ILE A 9 -9.69 39.91 25.76
C ILE A 9 -8.95 40.93 26.62
N GLY A 10 -9.70 41.91 27.13
CA GLY A 10 -9.24 42.95 28.04
C GLY A 10 -9.44 42.58 29.51
N ALA A 11 -9.64 43.59 30.36
CA ALA A 11 -9.85 43.40 31.78
C ALA A 11 -11.19 42.71 32.09
N GLY A 12 -11.23 41.95 33.18
CA GLY A 12 -12.48 41.43 33.74
C GLY A 12 -13.33 42.56 34.30
N THR A 13 -14.63 42.54 34.00
CA THR A 13 -15.60 43.53 34.48
C THR A 13 -16.76 42.85 35.20
N THR A 14 -17.57 43.62 35.92
CA THR A 14 -18.81 43.11 36.51
C THR A 14 -19.94 43.22 35.50
N GLY A 15 -20.80 42.21 35.45
CA GLY A 15 -21.96 42.21 34.57
C GLY A 15 -23.12 41.41 35.16
N ALA A 16 -24.22 41.35 34.42
CA ALA A 16 -25.44 40.70 34.90
C ALA A 16 -25.30 39.17 34.90
N GLY A 17 -25.87 38.52 35.91
CA GLY A 17 -25.90 37.06 36.04
C GLY A 17 -24.62 36.45 36.61
N SER A 18 -24.47 35.14 36.45
CA SER A 18 -23.39 34.34 37.04
C SER A 18 -22.19 34.09 36.11
N ALA A 19 -22.12 34.79 34.98
CA ALA A 19 -21.05 34.65 33.99
C ALA A 19 -19.85 35.56 34.31
N LEU A 20 -18.67 35.19 33.82
CA LEU A 20 -17.50 36.07 33.80
C LEU A 20 -17.62 37.05 32.64
N TRP A 21 -17.55 38.36 32.93
CA TRP A 21 -17.60 39.41 31.93
C TRP A 21 -16.20 39.98 31.69
N VAL A 22 -15.90 40.29 30.43
CA VAL A 22 -14.61 40.85 30.00
C VAL A 22 -14.84 41.99 29.03
N GLU A 23 -13.97 42.98 29.07
CA GLU A 23 -13.87 43.99 28.01
C GLU A 23 -13.25 43.36 26.76
N VAL A 24 -13.68 43.80 25.59
CA VAL A 24 -13.27 43.20 24.32
C VAL A 24 -12.88 44.31 23.35
N ARG A 25 -11.73 44.15 22.69
CA ARG A 25 -11.33 45.01 21.55
C ARG A 25 -11.33 44.16 20.28
N GLU A 26 -12.20 44.50 19.35
CA GLU A 26 -12.27 43.81 18.06
C GLU A 26 -10.97 43.97 17.26
N VAL A 27 -10.54 42.87 16.63
CA VAL A 27 -9.42 42.88 15.69
C VAL A 27 -9.96 43.27 14.32
N VAL A 28 -9.33 44.29 13.72
CA VAL A 28 -9.62 44.70 12.34
C VAL A 28 -8.60 44.03 11.44
N GLU A 29 -9.04 43.00 10.70
CA GLU A 29 -8.19 42.35 9.72
C GLU A 29 -8.06 43.24 8.47
N PRO A 30 -6.84 43.49 7.97
CA PRO A 30 -6.63 44.27 6.76
C PRO A 30 -7.13 43.50 5.52
N ASP A 31 -7.41 44.23 4.45
CA ASP A 31 -7.76 43.61 3.16
C ASP A 31 -6.64 42.67 2.68
N PRO A 32 -6.99 41.49 2.12
CA PRO A 32 -6.00 40.52 1.71
C PRO A 32 -5.18 41.01 0.52
N THR A 33 -3.87 41.06 0.73
CA THR A 33 -2.86 41.32 -0.30
C THR A 33 -2.80 40.19 -1.33
N ASP A 34 -2.12 40.43 -2.45
CA ASP A 34 -1.92 39.40 -3.49
C ASP A 34 -1.17 38.18 -2.93
N GLU A 35 -0.15 38.40 -2.11
CA GLU A 35 0.58 37.32 -1.43
C GLU A 35 -0.36 36.47 -0.55
N THR A 36 -1.24 37.10 0.23
CA THR A 36 -2.22 36.37 1.06
C THR A 36 -3.17 35.53 0.22
N ARG A 37 -3.56 36.02 -0.96
CA ARG A 37 -4.42 35.28 -1.91
C ARG A 37 -3.69 34.08 -2.52
N GLU A 38 -2.41 34.24 -2.85
CA GLU A 38 -1.57 33.14 -3.35
C GLU A 38 -1.39 32.04 -2.29
N LEU A 39 -1.07 32.43 -1.05
CA LEU A 39 -0.99 31.51 0.09
C LEU A 39 -2.33 30.81 0.35
N ALA A 40 -3.45 31.53 0.24
CA ALA A 40 -4.77 30.93 0.38
C ALA A 40 -5.04 29.90 -0.72
N ALA A 41 -4.64 30.18 -1.97
CA ALA A 41 -4.79 29.24 -3.07
C ALA A 41 -3.93 27.98 -2.88
N GLU A 42 -2.70 28.13 -2.37
CA GLU A 42 -1.83 27.00 -2.02
C GLU A 42 -2.43 26.15 -0.89
N TYR A 43 -2.83 26.78 0.21
CA TYR A 43 -3.47 26.09 1.32
C TYR A 43 -4.76 25.37 0.88
N LYS A 44 -5.58 26.01 0.04
CA LYS A 44 -6.80 25.42 -0.52
C LYS A 44 -6.52 24.13 -1.28
N LYS A 45 -5.44 24.08 -2.08
CA LYS A 45 -5.06 22.86 -2.81
C LYS A 45 -4.74 21.71 -1.85
N LEU A 46 -3.97 21.98 -0.79
CA LEU A 46 -3.63 20.97 0.22
C LEU A 46 -4.88 20.47 0.97
N LEU A 47 -5.77 21.40 1.36
CA LEU A 47 -7.01 21.06 2.03
C LEU A 47 -7.93 20.20 1.15
N LEU A 48 -8.08 20.56 -0.13
CA LEU A 48 -8.85 19.79 -1.09
C LEU A 48 -8.27 18.38 -1.30
N ALA A 49 -6.95 18.25 -1.42
CA ALA A 49 -6.28 16.96 -1.55
C ALA A 49 -6.59 16.04 -0.37
N MET A 50 -6.56 16.57 0.87
CA MET A 50 -6.95 15.78 2.04
C MET A 50 -8.44 15.40 2.05
N LEU A 51 -9.32 16.34 1.72
CA LEU A 51 -10.77 16.10 1.76
C LEU A 51 -11.21 15.09 0.69
N GLN A 52 -10.61 15.15 -0.50
CA GLN A 52 -10.83 14.19 -1.58
C GLN A 52 -10.42 12.77 -1.18
N ARG A 53 -9.26 12.62 -0.51
CA ARG A 53 -8.81 11.33 0.03
C ARG A 53 -9.77 10.75 1.07
N ARG A 54 -10.50 11.60 1.79
CA ARG A 54 -11.53 11.19 2.76
C ARG A 54 -12.92 11.02 2.15
N GLU A 55 -13.07 11.19 0.83
CA GLU A 55 -14.35 11.15 0.12
C GLU A 55 -15.40 12.14 0.67
N ALA A 56 -14.94 13.25 1.25
CA ALA A 56 -15.79 14.26 1.89
C ALA A 56 -16.30 15.30 0.89
N TRP A 57 -17.05 14.85 -0.13
CA TRP A 57 -17.46 15.67 -1.28
C TRP A 57 -18.24 16.93 -0.92
N GLU A 58 -19.13 16.87 0.08
CA GLU A 58 -19.87 18.06 0.55
C GLU A 58 -18.92 19.14 1.10
N LEU A 59 -17.85 18.73 1.79
CA LEU A 59 -16.84 19.65 2.31
C LEU A 59 -15.94 20.20 1.20
N VAL A 60 -15.65 19.39 0.18
CA VAL A 60 -14.91 19.82 -1.02
C VAL A 60 -15.65 20.97 -1.71
N ASP A 61 -16.96 20.83 -1.94
CA ASP A 61 -17.78 21.87 -2.56
C ASP A 61 -17.86 23.14 -1.70
N MET A 62 -18.00 22.98 -0.38
CA MET A 62 -17.98 24.11 0.56
C MET A 62 -16.65 24.88 0.48
N VAL A 63 -15.51 24.18 0.55
CA VAL A 63 -14.17 24.78 0.45
C VAL A 63 -13.96 25.45 -0.91
N ASN A 64 -14.49 24.88 -1.99
CA ASN A 64 -14.38 25.49 -3.32
C ASN A 64 -15.09 26.84 -3.41
N ARG A 65 -16.22 27.02 -2.72
CA ARG A 65 -16.97 28.28 -2.67
C ARG A 65 -16.35 29.35 -1.76
N LEU A 66 -15.46 28.95 -0.84
CA LEU A 66 -14.72 29.89 0.01
C LEU A 66 -13.67 30.64 -0.80
N THR A 67 -13.83 31.97 -0.83
CA THR A 67 -12.93 32.92 -1.49
C THR A 67 -12.16 33.81 -0.52
N ASP A 68 -12.66 33.97 0.70
CA ASP A 68 -12.02 34.77 1.74
C ASP A 68 -10.84 34.00 2.37
N PRO A 69 -9.60 34.53 2.30
CA PRO A 69 -8.42 33.89 2.90
C PRO A 69 -8.53 33.67 4.41
N SER A 70 -9.16 34.61 5.13
CA SER A 70 -9.31 34.52 6.58
C SER A 70 -10.26 33.37 6.96
N ALA A 71 -11.46 33.35 6.37
CA ALA A 71 -12.41 32.27 6.55
C ALA A 71 -11.85 30.90 6.11
N LEU A 72 -11.04 30.85 5.04
CA LEU A 72 -10.38 29.62 4.62
C LEU A 72 -9.40 29.12 5.70
N ALA A 73 -8.57 30.00 6.27
CA ALA A 73 -7.67 29.65 7.36
C ALA A 73 -8.44 29.16 8.61
N ASP A 74 -9.59 29.76 8.90
CA ASP A 74 -10.42 29.41 10.07
C ASP A 74 -11.05 28.02 9.97
N MET A 75 -11.18 27.46 8.75
CA MET A 75 -11.60 26.07 8.56
C MET A 75 -10.67 25.07 9.24
N ALA A 76 -9.41 25.44 9.48
CA ALA A 76 -8.47 24.63 10.23
C ALA A 76 -8.93 24.33 11.67
N GLY A 77 -9.85 25.12 12.23
CA GLY A 77 -10.49 24.81 13.52
C GLY A 77 -11.19 23.44 13.54
N TYR A 78 -11.71 22.99 12.38
CA TYR A 78 -12.36 21.69 12.22
C TYR A 78 -11.38 20.54 11.93
N ALA A 79 -10.12 20.85 11.64
CA ALA A 79 -9.11 19.83 11.38
C ALA A 79 -8.89 18.97 12.64
N SER A 80 -9.05 17.65 12.49
CA SER A 80 -8.88 16.69 13.59
C SER A 80 -7.41 16.44 13.93
N TYR A 81 -6.50 16.67 12.98
CA TYR A 81 -5.06 16.45 13.14
C TYR A 81 -4.34 17.64 13.81
N LEU A 82 -5.03 18.76 14.04
CA LEU A 82 -4.47 19.89 14.78
C LEU A 82 -4.81 19.78 16.27
N GLY A 83 -3.79 19.87 17.12
CA GLY A 83 -3.94 19.89 18.56
C GLY A 83 -4.49 21.22 19.10
N GLY A 84 -4.93 21.22 20.36
CA GLY A 84 -5.50 22.42 21.00
C GLY A 84 -4.53 23.61 21.06
N ILE A 85 -3.23 23.36 21.24
CA ILE A 85 -2.19 24.40 21.23
C ILE A 85 -2.04 25.03 19.85
N GLN A 86 -2.02 24.22 18.79
CA GLN A 86 -1.95 24.72 17.41
C GLN A 86 -3.20 25.55 17.04
N LYS A 87 -4.38 25.08 17.44
CA LYS A 87 -5.63 25.82 17.23
C LYS A 87 -5.65 27.16 17.98
N ARG A 88 -5.14 27.19 19.21
CA ARG A 88 -4.96 28.44 19.96
C ARG A 88 -3.96 29.37 19.26
N GLN A 89 -2.82 28.85 18.80
CA GLN A 89 -1.84 29.64 18.07
C GLN A 89 -2.47 30.30 16.83
N LEU A 90 -3.29 29.59 16.06
CA LEU A 90 -4.01 30.16 14.92
C LEU A 90 -5.05 31.21 15.32
N LEU A 91 -5.66 31.07 16.50
CA LEU A 91 -6.61 32.06 17.01
C LEU A 91 -5.90 33.36 17.42
N GLU A 92 -4.73 33.23 18.06
CA GLU A 92 -3.90 34.33 18.54
C GLU A 92 -3.12 35.03 17.41
N THR A 93 -2.90 34.35 16.28
CA THR A 93 -2.23 34.92 15.12
C THR A 93 -3.21 35.77 14.31
N GLU A 94 -3.09 37.09 14.40
CA GLU A 94 -3.96 38.02 13.68
C GLU A 94 -3.65 38.10 12.19
N ASP A 95 -2.38 38.02 11.80
CA ASP A 95 -1.96 38.08 10.40
C ASP A 95 -2.40 36.83 9.63
N VAL A 96 -3.29 37.03 8.66
CA VAL A 96 -3.82 35.99 7.79
C VAL A 96 -2.71 35.30 6.99
N ALA A 97 -1.72 36.03 6.50
CA ALA A 97 -0.62 35.45 5.74
C ALA A 97 0.23 34.54 6.63
N GLU A 98 0.52 34.97 7.85
CA GLU A 98 1.24 34.14 8.84
C GLU A 98 0.45 32.87 9.19
N ARG A 99 -0.86 32.99 9.44
CA ARG A 99 -1.74 31.82 9.65
C ARG A 99 -1.65 30.83 8.49
N LEU A 100 -1.77 31.32 7.27
CA LEU A 100 -1.75 30.48 6.07
C LEU A 100 -0.40 29.78 5.90
N ARG A 101 0.73 30.47 6.10
CA ARG A 101 2.07 29.85 6.02
C ARG A 101 2.23 28.70 7.02
N VAL A 102 1.80 28.91 8.25
CA VAL A 102 1.85 27.89 9.30
C VAL A 102 0.92 26.72 8.96
N LEU A 103 -0.28 26.99 8.45
CA LEU A 103 -1.25 25.98 8.03
C LEU A 103 -0.77 25.14 6.84
N ILE A 104 -0.15 25.76 5.84
CA ILE A 104 0.46 25.08 4.69
C ILE A 104 1.48 24.08 5.18
N LYS A 105 2.38 24.50 6.08
CA LYS A 105 3.38 23.62 6.68
C LYS A 105 2.73 22.44 7.40
N TRP A 106 1.87 22.69 8.39
CA TRP A 106 1.26 21.61 9.18
C TRP A 106 0.40 20.66 8.36
N THR A 107 -0.33 21.19 7.37
CA THR A 107 -1.18 20.37 6.50
C THR A 107 -0.33 19.57 5.52
N GLY A 108 0.76 20.13 5.01
CA GLY A 108 1.74 19.42 4.19
C GLY A 108 2.42 18.29 4.95
N ASP A 109 2.89 18.55 6.17
CA ASP A 109 3.50 17.55 7.05
C ASP A 109 2.53 16.38 7.33
N HIS A 110 1.27 16.70 7.64
CA HIS A 110 0.24 15.69 7.87
C HIS A 110 -0.10 14.91 6.59
N LEU A 111 -0.20 15.58 5.43
CA LEU A 111 -0.48 14.91 4.17
C LEU A 111 0.61 13.89 3.83
N ALA A 112 1.88 14.26 4.01
CA ALA A 112 3.01 13.37 3.81
C ALA A 112 2.96 12.16 4.75
N GLU A 113 2.63 12.36 6.03
CA GLU A 113 2.43 11.24 6.98
C GLU A 113 1.34 10.27 6.51
N VAL A 114 0.20 10.79 6.05
CA VAL A 114 -0.91 9.96 5.55
C VAL A 114 -0.51 9.22 4.27
N GLU A 115 0.24 9.84 3.36
CA GLU A 115 0.76 9.15 2.16
C GLU A 115 1.67 7.97 2.49
N VAL A 116 2.57 8.14 3.47
CA VAL A 116 3.42 7.04 3.92
C VAL A 116 2.58 5.92 4.52
N ASN A 117 1.59 6.24 5.36
CA ASN A 117 0.70 5.26 5.97
C ASN A 117 -0.14 4.50 4.93
N ASP A 118 -0.66 5.19 3.91
CA ASP A 118 -1.43 4.57 2.84
C ASP A 118 -0.57 3.58 2.03
N LYS A 119 0.67 3.97 1.71
CA LYS A 119 1.61 3.10 1.01
C LYS A 119 1.93 1.84 1.81
N ILE A 120 2.18 1.98 3.11
CA ILE A 120 2.40 0.83 4.00
C ILE A 120 1.17 -0.09 4.01
N ALA A 121 -0.03 0.48 4.10
CA ALA A 121 -1.26 -0.29 4.09
C ALA A 121 -1.47 -1.04 2.76
N GLU A 122 -1.14 -0.42 1.63
CA GLU A 122 -1.18 -1.05 0.30
C GLU A 122 -0.19 -2.21 0.19
N ASP A 123 1.06 -2.00 0.60
CA ASP A 123 2.11 -3.04 0.57
C ASP A 123 1.73 -4.26 1.43
N VAL A 124 1.15 -4.01 2.62
CA VAL A 124 0.65 -5.07 3.50
C VAL A 124 -0.50 -5.85 2.85
N ARG A 125 -1.48 -5.16 2.25
CA ARG A 125 -2.61 -5.81 1.55
C ARG A 125 -2.12 -6.67 0.39
N ALA A 126 -1.24 -6.14 -0.45
CA ALA A 126 -0.67 -6.87 -1.58
C ALA A 126 0.11 -8.12 -1.12
N GLY A 127 0.86 -8.00 -0.02
CA GLY A 127 1.55 -9.13 0.60
C GLY A 127 0.58 -10.22 1.08
N MET A 128 -0.51 -9.83 1.76
CA MET A 128 -1.53 -10.75 2.25
C MET A 128 -2.27 -11.46 1.10
N GLU A 129 -2.68 -10.74 0.07
CA GLU A 129 -3.35 -11.32 -1.11
C GLU A 129 -2.47 -12.34 -1.83
N LYS A 130 -1.17 -12.03 -2.00
CA LYS A 130 -0.21 -12.97 -2.57
C LYS A 130 -0.07 -14.23 -1.72
N GLN A 131 0.07 -14.09 -0.40
CA GLN A 131 0.16 -15.23 0.51
C GLN A 131 -1.11 -16.09 0.49
N GLN A 132 -2.29 -15.47 0.48
CA GLN A 132 -3.57 -16.17 0.41
C GLN A 132 -3.71 -16.95 -0.91
N LYS A 133 -3.33 -16.33 -2.03
CA LYS A 133 -3.34 -16.98 -3.35
C LYS A 133 -2.38 -18.16 -3.41
N GLU A 134 -1.14 -17.99 -2.94
CA GLU A 134 -0.15 -19.07 -2.88
C GLU A 134 -0.61 -20.22 -1.98
N PHE A 135 -1.19 -19.91 -0.82
CA PHE A 135 -1.75 -20.91 0.08
C PHE A 135 -2.87 -21.71 -0.59
N LEU A 136 -3.83 -21.03 -1.22
CA LEU A 136 -4.93 -21.69 -1.92
C LEU A 136 -4.43 -22.59 -3.05
N LEU A 137 -3.51 -22.11 -3.88
CA LEU A 137 -2.93 -22.89 -4.97
C LEU A 137 -2.17 -24.13 -4.45
N ARG A 138 -1.46 -24.01 -3.32
CA ARG A 138 -0.79 -25.15 -2.67
C ARG A 138 -1.79 -26.18 -2.16
N GLN A 139 -2.89 -25.75 -1.56
CA GLN A 139 -3.96 -26.66 -1.11
C GLN A 139 -4.64 -27.36 -2.31
N GLN A 140 -4.89 -26.63 -3.39
CA GLN A 140 -5.43 -27.20 -4.63
C GLN A 140 -4.48 -28.25 -5.24
N LEU A 141 -3.18 -27.96 -5.30
CA LEU A 141 -2.19 -28.93 -5.77
C LEU A 141 -2.13 -30.16 -4.86
N ALA A 142 -2.18 -29.98 -3.54
CA ALA A 142 -2.21 -31.10 -2.59
C ALA A 142 -3.46 -31.99 -2.78
N ALA A 143 -4.63 -31.38 -2.97
CA ALA A 143 -5.87 -32.09 -3.26
C ALA A 143 -5.80 -32.84 -4.61
N ILE A 144 -5.27 -32.22 -5.67
CA ILE A 144 -5.08 -32.88 -6.98
C ILE A 144 -4.14 -34.09 -6.85
N ARG A 145 -3.01 -33.95 -6.14
CA ARG A 145 -2.08 -35.07 -5.90
C ARG A 145 -2.74 -36.23 -5.14
N LYS A 146 -3.59 -35.90 -4.17
CA LYS A 146 -4.39 -36.89 -3.44
C LYS A 146 -5.38 -37.63 -4.35
N GLU A 147 -6.13 -36.91 -5.19
CA GLU A 147 -7.07 -37.48 -6.16
C GLU A 147 -6.37 -38.32 -7.24
N LEU A 148 -5.16 -37.92 -7.66
CA LEU A 148 -4.33 -38.70 -8.58
C LEU A 148 -3.70 -39.94 -7.94
N GLY A 149 -3.93 -40.19 -6.64
CA GLY A 149 -3.38 -41.33 -5.90
C GLY A 149 -1.89 -41.19 -5.57
N GLU A 150 -1.30 -40.00 -5.72
CA GLU A 150 0.12 -39.76 -5.43
C GLU A 150 0.43 -39.73 -3.93
N GLU A 151 -0.58 -39.75 -3.04
CA GLU A 151 -0.38 -40.01 -1.60
C GLU A 151 0.24 -41.40 -1.33
N GLY A 152 0.19 -42.33 -2.29
CA GLY A 152 0.94 -43.60 -2.27
C GLY A 152 2.30 -43.57 -2.97
N ALA A 153 2.60 -42.55 -3.77
CA ALA A 153 3.84 -42.45 -4.56
C ALA A 153 4.99 -41.75 -3.83
N ALA A 154 4.78 -41.37 -2.56
CA ALA A 154 5.87 -41.28 -1.59
C ALA A 154 6.46 -42.66 -1.23
N GLY A 155 5.88 -43.77 -1.75
CA GLY A 155 6.54 -45.07 -1.95
C GLY A 155 7.60 -45.03 -3.05
N SER A 156 8.49 -44.03 -2.99
CA SER A 156 9.63 -43.86 -3.89
C SER A 156 10.55 -45.09 -3.76
N SER A 157 10.66 -45.89 -4.82
CA SER A 157 11.57 -47.04 -4.99
C SER A 157 11.32 -48.29 -4.12
N ALA A 158 11.11 -48.12 -2.82
CA ALA A 158 11.11 -49.22 -1.86
C ALA A 158 9.98 -50.25 -2.09
N ASP A 159 8.85 -49.80 -2.63
CA ASP A 159 7.66 -50.66 -2.82
C ASP A 159 7.85 -51.66 -3.98
N TYR A 160 8.56 -51.29 -5.04
CA TYR A 160 8.83 -52.19 -6.17
C TYR A 160 9.78 -53.32 -5.78
N ARG A 161 10.83 -53.01 -5.01
CA ARG A 161 11.77 -54.03 -4.52
C ARG A 161 11.09 -54.98 -3.54
N ALA A 162 10.30 -54.47 -2.60
CA ALA A 162 9.55 -55.28 -1.65
C ALA A 162 8.55 -56.24 -2.34
N ARG A 163 7.88 -55.79 -3.40
CA ARG A 163 6.94 -56.61 -4.19
C ARG A 163 7.62 -57.72 -4.99
N VAL A 164 8.84 -57.49 -5.50
CA VAL A 164 9.61 -58.52 -6.20
C VAL A 164 10.16 -59.56 -5.22
N GLU A 165 10.58 -59.13 -4.02
CA GLU A 165 11.08 -60.04 -2.99
C GLU A 165 9.99 -60.92 -2.37
N ALA A 166 8.78 -60.36 -2.19
CA ALA A 166 7.63 -61.09 -1.66
C ALA A 166 6.96 -62.04 -2.69
N ALA A 167 7.32 -61.96 -3.97
CA ALA A 167 6.82 -62.85 -4.99
C ALA A 167 7.63 -64.16 -5.04
N ASP A 168 6.95 -65.30 -5.15
CA ASP A 168 7.59 -66.61 -5.25
C ASP A 168 8.09 -66.86 -6.68
N LEU A 169 9.19 -66.19 -7.02
CA LEU A 169 9.82 -66.19 -8.33
C LEU A 169 11.06 -67.10 -8.35
N PRO A 170 11.27 -67.88 -9.44
CA PRO A 170 12.52 -68.59 -9.67
C PRO A 170 13.72 -67.62 -9.69
N GLU A 171 14.87 -68.06 -9.17
CA GLU A 171 16.05 -67.23 -8.91
C GLU A 171 16.49 -66.35 -10.10
N GLN A 172 16.53 -66.93 -11.30
CA GLN A 172 16.92 -66.20 -12.51
C GLN A 172 15.96 -65.06 -12.88
N VAL A 173 14.67 -65.23 -12.56
CA VAL A 173 13.62 -64.24 -12.84
C VAL A 173 13.63 -63.14 -11.78
N ARG A 174 13.88 -63.51 -10.51
CA ARG A 174 14.04 -62.56 -9.40
C ARG A 174 15.20 -61.60 -9.67
N GLU A 175 16.35 -62.12 -10.09
CA GLU A 175 17.54 -61.30 -10.35
C GLU A 175 17.34 -60.35 -11.54
N ALA A 176 16.65 -60.80 -12.60
CA ALA A 176 16.28 -59.95 -13.73
C ALA A 176 15.27 -58.86 -13.34
N ALA A 177 14.25 -59.20 -12.54
CA ALA A 177 13.25 -58.26 -12.05
C ALA A 177 13.87 -57.18 -11.14
N LEU A 178 14.79 -57.56 -10.25
CA LEU A 178 15.51 -56.60 -9.39
C LEU A 178 16.39 -55.63 -10.19
N ARG A 179 17.02 -56.10 -11.29
CA ARG A 179 17.78 -55.24 -12.21
C ARG A 179 16.90 -54.19 -12.90
N GLU A 180 15.70 -54.57 -13.34
CA GLU A 180 14.75 -53.66 -13.98
C GLU A 180 14.14 -52.67 -12.98
N VAL A 181 13.81 -53.12 -11.76
CA VAL A 181 13.40 -52.22 -10.67
C VAL A 181 14.47 -51.16 -10.42
N GLY A 182 15.74 -51.56 -10.31
CA GLY A 182 16.85 -50.62 -10.14
C GLY A 182 17.04 -49.62 -11.31
N LYS A 183 16.53 -49.89 -12.51
CA LYS A 183 16.50 -48.92 -13.63
C LYS A 183 15.35 -47.92 -13.47
N LEU A 184 14.16 -48.40 -13.11
CA LEU A 184 12.97 -47.57 -12.90
C LEU A 184 13.14 -46.58 -11.74
N GLU A 185 13.77 -47.01 -10.64
CA GLU A 185 14.12 -46.16 -9.51
C GLU A 185 14.98 -44.97 -9.95
N ARG A 186 16.04 -45.23 -10.74
CA ARG A 186 16.94 -44.19 -11.26
C ARG A 186 16.27 -43.24 -12.25
N ALA A 187 15.39 -43.75 -13.11
CA ALA A 187 14.64 -42.92 -14.06
C ALA A 187 13.65 -42.00 -13.34
N SER A 188 12.98 -42.49 -12.29
CA SER A 188 12.05 -41.71 -11.47
C SER A 188 12.74 -40.57 -10.69
N GLU A 189 14.02 -40.76 -10.34
CA GLU A 189 14.80 -39.76 -9.63
C GLU A 189 15.38 -38.69 -10.56
N GLN A 190 15.70 -39.05 -11.81
CA GLN A 190 16.09 -38.10 -12.85
C GLN A 190 14.91 -37.24 -13.32
N SER A 191 13.71 -37.80 -13.46
CA SER A 191 12.51 -37.02 -13.82
C SER A 191 12.13 -36.02 -12.72
N ARG A 192 12.35 -36.38 -11.44
CA ARG A 192 12.15 -35.51 -10.28
C ARG A 192 13.14 -34.34 -10.23
N LYS A 193 14.40 -34.55 -10.63
CA LYS A 193 15.42 -33.49 -10.70
C LYS A 193 15.18 -32.53 -11.88
N ALA A 194 14.64 -33.01 -13.01
CA ALA A 194 14.33 -32.17 -14.17
C ALA A 194 13.18 -31.16 -13.91
N ALA A 195 12.22 -31.50 -13.04
CA ALA A 195 11.13 -30.60 -12.66
C ALA A 195 11.54 -29.53 -11.60
N GLY A 196 12.74 -29.64 -11.01
CA GLY A 196 13.22 -28.77 -9.93
C GLY A 196 14.18 -27.65 -10.35
N SER A 197 14.61 -27.61 -11.60
CA SER A 197 15.49 -26.55 -12.11
C SER A 197 14.90 -25.92 -13.37
N ALA A 198 14.19 -24.81 -13.21
CA ALA A 198 14.06 -23.83 -14.29
C ALA A 198 15.08 -22.72 -14.03
N PRO A 199 16.29 -22.75 -14.63
CA PRO A 199 17.07 -21.54 -14.80
C PRO A 199 16.53 -20.79 -16.01
N GLY A 200 16.20 -19.53 -15.79
CA GLY A 200 15.74 -18.58 -16.79
C GLY A 200 16.65 -18.55 -18.01
N TRP A 201 16.00 -18.52 -19.18
CA TRP A 201 16.65 -18.29 -20.44
C TRP A 201 17.25 -16.87 -20.46
N ILE A 202 18.58 -16.81 -20.56
CA ILE A 202 19.37 -15.61 -20.84
C ILE A 202 19.31 -15.35 -22.36
N PRO A 203 19.24 -14.09 -22.84
CA PRO A 203 18.91 -13.77 -24.23
C PRO A 203 20.05 -14.05 -25.20
N CYS A 204 19.66 -14.34 -26.45
CA CYS A 204 20.56 -14.62 -27.56
C CYS A 204 21.29 -13.36 -28.02
N SER A 205 22.56 -13.21 -27.64
CA SER A 205 23.46 -12.22 -28.24
C SER A 205 24.90 -12.73 -28.22
N THR A 206 25.21 -13.70 -29.09
CA THR A 206 26.55 -13.92 -29.71
C THR A 206 26.54 -15.25 -30.45
N CYS A 207 26.36 -15.21 -31.77
CA CYS A 207 26.72 -16.32 -32.64
C CYS A 207 27.53 -15.76 -33.81
N PRO A 208 28.86 -15.87 -33.80
CA PRO A 208 29.69 -15.56 -34.94
C PRO A 208 29.84 -16.80 -35.83
N GLY A 209 29.47 -16.66 -37.10
CA GLY A 209 30.14 -17.39 -38.18
C GLY A 209 29.50 -18.70 -38.65
N THR A 210 29.13 -18.65 -39.94
CA THR A 210 29.31 -19.71 -40.95
C THR A 210 28.52 -21.00 -40.82
N CYS A 211 27.36 -21.01 -41.49
CA CYS A 211 26.86 -22.19 -42.20
C CYS A 211 26.20 -21.76 -43.53
N ALA A 212 27.00 -21.76 -44.60
CA ALA A 212 26.57 -22.02 -45.98
C ALA A 212 27.15 -23.40 -46.38
N PRO A 213 26.83 -24.06 -47.51
CA PRO A 213 26.08 -23.57 -48.70
C PRO A 213 25.14 -24.60 -49.39
N ARG A 214 24.32 -24.15 -50.36
CA ARG A 214 24.08 -24.76 -51.70
C ARG A 214 22.94 -24.00 -52.44
N ILE A 215 23.19 -23.32 -53.57
CA ILE A 215 23.08 -23.77 -54.99
C ILE A 215 21.60 -24.10 -55.33
N ARG A 216 20.85 -23.53 -56.29
CA ARG A 216 21.00 -22.83 -57.61
C ARG A 216 19.56 -22.39 -58.06
N PRO A 217 19.23 -21.99 -59.31
CA PRO A 217 19.81 -21.00 -60.24
C PRO A 217 18.73 -20.06 -60.85
N THR A 218 19.10 -18.86 -61.29
CA THR A 218 19.02 -18.30 -62.66
C THR A 218 19.44 -16.84 -62.62
#